data_AF-A0A2V8EGV2-F1
#
_entry.id   AF-A0A2V8EGV2-F1
#
_cell.length_a   1.000
_cell.length_b   1.000
_cell.length_c   1.000
_cell.angle_alpha   90.00
_cell.angle_beta   90.00
_cell.angle_gamma   90.00
#
_symmetry.space_group_name_H-M   'P 1'
#
loop_
_entity.id
_entity.type
_entity.pdbx_description
1 polymer ?
#
loop_
_entity_poly.entity_id
_entity_poly.type
_entity_poly.pdbx_seq_one_letter_code
_entity_poly.pdbx_strand_id
1 'polypeptide(L)'
;MGRFRLQGMQDAQYLLGKAYLQGGETLPRDPVQGPMWLQLAAHENELFYGSELQAAERQMTADQIARAKALAAEWQARSGGEPASTAVARAR
;
A
#
# COMPACT_ATOMS: atom_id res chain seq x y z
N MET A 1 -19.60 -18.29 7.44
CA MET A 1 -19.01 -17.79 8.70
C MET A 1 -17.65 -17.17 8.39
N GLY A 2 -17.44 -15.91 8.79
CA GLY A 2 -16.11 -15.35 9.08
C GLY A 2 -15.21 -14.93 7.92
N ARG A 3 -15.47 -13.78 7.28
CA ARG A 3 -14.48 -13.05 6.47
C ARG A 3 -13.46 -12.35 7.40
N PHE A 4 -12.69 -13.12 8.17
CA PHE A 4 -11.70 -12.62 9.14
C PHE A 4 -10.32 -12.36 8.50
N ARG A 5 -10.26 -11.68 7.35
CA ARG A 5 -8.98 -11.41 6.65
C ARG A 5 -8.72 -9.95 6.26
N LEU A 6 -9.61 -9.03 6.62
CA LEU A 6 -9.56 -7.68 6.06
C LEU A 6 -8.89 -6.67 7.00
N GLN A 7 -9.22 -6.65 8.29
CA GLN A 7 -8.72 -5.61 9.22
C GLN A 7 -7.19 -5.61 9.40
N GLY A 8 -6.59 -6.75 9.75
CA GLY A 8 -5.14 -6.80 9.98
C GLY A 8 -4.28 -6.55 8.73
N MET A 9 -4.85 -6.76 7.54
CA MET A 9 -4.12 -6.58 6.27
C MET A 9 -4.11 -5.11 5.82
N GLN A 10 -5.17 -4.36 6.12
CA GLN A 10 -5.28 -2.93 5.81
C GLN A 10 -4.31 -2.10 6.64
N ASP A 11 -4.18 -2.39 7.95
CA ASP A 11 -3.19 -1.74 8.81
C ASP A 11 -1.76 -2.04 8.36
N ALA A 12 -1.48 -3.27 7.95
CA ALA A 12 -0.17 -3.65 7.42
C ALA A 12 0.16 -2.91 6.11
N GLN A 13 -0.80 -2.81 5.19
CA GLN A 13 -0.66 -2.03 3.96
C GLN A 13 -0.46 -0.54 4.25
N TYR A 14 -1.19 0.01 5.22
CA TYR A 14 -1.02 1.39 5.66
C TYR A 14 0.38 1.67 6.23
N LEU A 15 0.84 0.83 7.16
CA LEU A 15 2.15 0.95 7.77
C LEU A 15 3.27 0.82 6.72
N LEU A 16 3.11 -0.09 5.77
CA LEU A 16 4.06 -0.26 4.67
C LEU A 16 4.08 0.97 3.76
N GLY A 17 2.92 1.52 3.41
CA GLY A 17 2.81 2.75 2.64
C GLY A 17 3.53 3.92 3.31
N LYS A 18 3.33 4.08 4.62
CA LYS A 18 4.06 5.07 5.41
C LYS A 18 5.56 4.82 5.46
N ALA A 19 6.00 3.57 5.60
CA ALA A 19 7.42 3.25 5.61
C ALA A 19 8.09 3.67 4.29
N TYR A 20 7.45 3.43 3.14
CA TYR A 20 7.95 3.90 1.85
C TYR A 20 7.90 5.43 1.70
N LEU A 21 6.90 6.10 2.27
CA LEU A 21 6.80 7.57 2.21
C LEU A 21 7.84 8.27 3.10
N GLN A 22 8.11 7.72 4.28
CA GLN A 22 9.08 8.24 5.23
C GLN A 22 10.51 7.90 4.78
N GLY A 23 10.70 6.70 4.23
CA GLY A 23 12.02 6.13 4.00
C GLY A 23 12.75 5.82 5.31
N GLY A 24 13.80 5.03 5.22
CA GLY A 24 14.65 4.68 6.35
C GLY A 24 15.98 4.11 5.87
N GLU A 25 16.81 3.70 6.83
CA GLU A 25 18.16 3.18 6.58
C GLU A 25 18.16 1.92 5.69
N THR A 26 17.09 1.12 5.79
CA THR A 26 16.92 -0.13 5.02
C THR A 26 15.86 -0.05 3.93
N LEU A 27 15.09 1.04 3.86
CA LEU A 27 13.99 1.18 2.91
C LEU A 27 14.09 2.54 2.21
N PRO A 28 14.45 2.59 0.92
CA PRO A 28 14.51 3.85 0.20
C PRO A 28 13.13 4.48 0.12
N ARG A 29 13.08 5.80 0.28
CA ARG A 29 11.86 6.56 0.11
C ARG A 29 11.40 6.45 -1.34
N ASP A 30 10.17 5.99 -1.54
CA ASP A 30 9.57 5.86 -2.86
C ASP A 30 8.19 6.54 -2.88
N PRO A 31 8.06 7.66 -3.63
CA PRO A 31 6.83 8.43 -3.69
C PRO A 31 5.72 7.73 -4.49
N VAL A 32 5.99 6.61 -5.17
CA VAL A 32 5.01 5.82 -5.93
C VAL A 32 4.56 4.59 -5.14
N GLN A 33 5.49 3.87 -4.51
CA GLN A 33 5.18 2.68 -3.70
C GLN A 33 4.36 3.06 -2.47
N GLY A 34 4.71 4.14 -1.77
CA GLY A 34 3.97 4.55 -0.58
C GLY A 34 2.47 4.74 -0.82
N PRO A 35 2.08 5.58 -1.78
CA PRO A 35 0.68 5.83 -2.15
C PRO A 35 -0.02 4.61 -2.73
N MET A 36 0.69 3.74 -3.45
CA MET A 36 0.15 2.45 -3.90
C MET A 36 -0.34 1.61 -2.71
N TRP A 37 0.48 1.44 -1.67
CA TRP A 37 0.09 0.68 -0.48
C TRP A 37 -1.03 1.37 0.33
N LEU A 38 -0.99 2.70 0.42
CA LEU A 38 -2.07 3.48 1.04
C LEU A 38 -3.40 3.32 0.29
N GLN A 39 -3.35 3.24 -1.05
CA GLN A 39 -4.54 3.03 -1.87
C GLN A 39 -5.12 1.62 -1.69
N LEU A 40 -4.28 0.61 -1.51
CA LEU A 40 -4.74 -0.74 -1.15
C LEU A 40 -5.45 -0.74 0.21
N ALA A 41 -4.89 -0.06 1.21
CA ALA A 41 -5.51 0.07 2.52
C ALA A 41 -6.84 0.86 2.47
N ALA A 42 -6.86 1.95 1.69
CA ALA A 42 -8.04 2.81 1.50
C ALA A 42 -9.16 2.15 0.69
N HIS A 43 -8.88 1.10 -0.08
CA HIS A 43 -9.89 0.43 -0.91
C HIS A 43 -11.08 -0.10 -0.08
N GLU A 44 -10.81 -0.61 1.11
CA GLU A 44 -11.82 -1.19 2.01
C GLU A 44 -12.24 -0.21 3.13
N ASN A 45 -11.40 0.78 3.47
CA ASN A 45 -11.69 1.76 4.52
C ASN A 45 -11.17 3.16 4.14
N GLU A 46 -11.79 3.74 3.12
CA GLU A 46 -11.43 5.05 2.58
C GLU A 46 -11.53 6.16 3.63
N LEU A 47 -12.48 6.06 4.56
CA LEU A 47 -12.67 7.06 5.61
C LEU A 47 -11.46 7.18 6.54
N PHE A 48 -10.71 6.10 6.74
CA PHE A 48 -9.58 6.08 7.68
C PHE A 48 -8.25 6.36 7.00
N TYR A 49 -8.01 5.80 5.80
CA TYR A 49 -6.73 5.90 5.10
C TYR A 49 -6.74 6.88 3.92
N GLY A 50 -7.92 7.33 3.47
CA GLY A 50 -8.07 8.23 2.32
C GLY A 50 -7.42 9.58 2.54
N SER A 51 -7.49 10.13 3.76
CA SER A 51 -6.83 11.40 4.10
C SER A 51 -5.31 11.33 3.92
N GLU A 52 -4.70 10.21 4.29
CA GLU A 52 -3.26 9.97 4.18
C GLU A 52 -2.85 9.75 2.72
N LEU A 53 -3.65 9.01 1.95
CA LEU A 53 -3.46 8.88 0.50
C LEU A 53 -3.53 10.25 -0.19
N GLN A 54 -4.54 11.07 0.12
CA GLN A 54 -4.69 12.41 -0.43
C GLN A 54 -3.50 13.31 -0.09
N ALA A 55 -3.01 13.25 1.15
CA ALA A 55 -1.84 14.02 1.57
C ALA A 55 -0.57 13.59 0.82
N ALA A 56 -0.44 12.30 0.51
CA ALA A 56 0.66 11.78 -0.29
C ALA A 56 0.53 12.16 -1.77
N GLU A 57 -0.66 12.02 -2.38
CA GLU A 57 -0.94 12.38 -3.77
C GLU A 57 -0.69 13.87 -4.05
N ARG A 58 -0.95 14.76 -3.09
CA ARG A 58 -0.65 16.21 -3.22
C ARG A 58 0.82 16.53 -3.44
N GLN A 59 1.73 15.64 -3.08
CA GLN A 59 3.17 15.81 -3.24
C GLN A 59 3.70 15.10 -4.48
N MET A 60 2.83 14.45 -5.25
CA MET A 60 3.17 13.67 -6.42
C MET A 60 2.78 14.39 -7.71
N THR A 61 3.43 13.99 -8.79
CA THR A 61 3.01 14.32 -10.16
C THR A 61 1.87 13.40 -10.63
N ALA A 62 1.10 13.84 -11.62
CA ALA A 62 0.05 13.03 -12.22
C ALA A 62 0.56 11.66 -12.73
N ASP A 63 1.76 11.62 -13.33
CA ASP A 63 2.43 10.39 -13.73
C ASP A 63 2.70 9.43 -12.56
N GLN A 64 3.19 9.96 -11.45
CA GLN A 64 3.45 9.15 -10.25
C GLN A 64 2.15 8.60 -9.66
N ILE A 65 1.09 9.40 -9.66
CA ILE A 65 -0.23 8.98 -9.18
C ILE A 65 -0.78 7.86 -10.07
N ALA A 66 -0.69 8.02 -11.39
CA ALA A 66 -1.12 7.01 -12.34
C ALA A 66 -0.36 5.69 -12.15
N ARG A 67 0.96 5.75 -11.94
CA ARG A 67 1.79 4.57 -11.66
C ARG A 67 1.43 3.89 -10.35
N ALA A 68 1.21 4.65 -9.28
CA ALA A 68 0.80 4.11 -7.98
C ALA A 68 -0.54 3.36 -8.09
N LYS A 69 -1.51 3.96 -8.80
CA LYS A 69 -2.83 3.36 -9.09
C LYS A 69 -2.72 2.08 -9.90
N ALA A 70 -1.90 2.07 -10.95
CA ALA A 70 -1.67 0.90 -11.78
C ALA A 70 -1.07 -0.25 -10.97
N LEU A 71 -0.03 0.03 -10.19
CA LEU A 71 0.61 -0.95 -9.33
C LEU A 71 -0.35 -1.52 -8.29
N ALA A 72 -1.19 -0.68 -7.67
CA ALA A 72 -2.19 -1.13 -6.71
C ALA A 72 -3.19 -2.09 -7.37
N ALA A 73 -3.67 -1.77 -8.57
CA ALA A 73 -4.58 -2.63 -9.34
C ALA A 73 -3.92 -3.96 -9.74
N GLU A 74 -2.66 -3.93 -10.20
CA GLU A 74 -1.90 -5.14 -10.52
C GLU A 74 -1.70 -6.03 -9.29
N TRP A 75 -1.45 -5.42 -8.13
CA TRP A 75 -1.28 -6.14 -6.88
C TRP A 75 -2.59 -6.76 -6.42
N GLN A 76 -3.72 -6.04 -6.50
CA GLN A 76 -5.05 -6.58 -6.24
C GLN A 76 -5.38 -7.76 -7.17
N ALA A 77 -5.15 -7.60 -8.47
CA ALA A 77 -5.37 -8.65 -9.47
C ALA A 77 -4.51 -9.90 -9.21
N ARG A 78 -3.26 -9.72 -8.80
CA ARG A 78 -2.36 -10.82 -8.41
C ARG A 78 -2.74 -11.46 -7.07
N SER A 79 -3.24 -10.66 -6.13
CA SER A 79 -3.59 -11.10 -4.76
C SER A 79 -4.97 -11.76 -4.64
N GLY A 80 -5.68 -11.94 -5.76
CA GLY A 80 -6.96 -12.67 -5.86
C GLY A 80 -6.92 -14.16 -5.51
N GLY A 81 -5.94 -14.64 -4.75
CA GLY A 81 -5.79 -16.06 -4.43
C GLY A 81 -4.88 -16.47 -3.25
N GLU A 82 -4.45 -15.57 -2.34
CA GLU A 82 -3.89 -15.82 -0.98
C GLU A 82 -2.82 -14.76 -0.61
N PRO A 83 -2.70 -14.40 0.70
CA PRO A 83 -2.05 -13.15 1.11
C PRO A 83 -0.53 -13.25 1.22
N ALA A 84 0.10 -12.11 0.94
CA ALA A 84 1.53 -11.84 1.08
C ALA A 84 2.03 -11.94 2.54
N SER A 85 2.14 -13.17 3.05
CA SER A 85 2.97 -13.48 4.22
C SER A 85 4.37 -14.01 3.83
N THR A 86 4.69 -14.05 2.53
CA THR A 86 5.95 -14.67 2.05
C THR A 86 6.88 -13.69 1.30
N ALA A 87 6.74 -12.38 1.53
CA ALA A 87 7.67 -11.38 0.99
C ALA A 87 8.67 -10.82 2.02
N VAL A 88 8.66 -11.33 3.26
CA VAL A 88 9.75 -11.11 4.24
C VAL A 88 10.28 -12.47 4.70
N ALA A 89 10.77 -13.28 3.76
CA ALA A 89 11.52 -14.50 4.09
C ALA A 89 12.43 -14.96 2.93
N ARG A 90 13.15 -14.03 2.29
CA ARG A 90 14.29 -14.39 1.45
C ARG A 90 15.48 -13.47 1.66
N ALA A 91 16.11 -13.66 2.81
CA ALA A 91 17.55 -13.54 3.09
C ALA A 91 17.68 -13.85 4.60
N ARG A 92 18.11 -15.03 5.06
CA ARG A 92 19.16 -15.94 4.60
C ARG A 92 18.81 -17.38 4.98
#